data_AF-A0A538MC58-F1
#
_entry.id   AF-A0A538MC58-F1
#
_cell.length_a   1.000
_cell.length_b   1.000
_cell.length_c   1.000
_cell.angle_alpha   90.00
_cell.angle_beta   90.00
_cell.angle_gamma   90.00
#
_symmetry.space_group_name_H-M   'P 1'
#
loop_
_entity.id
_entity.type
_entity.pdbx_description
1 polymer ?
#
loop_
_entity_poly.entity_id
_entity_poly.type
_entity_poly.pdbx_seq_one_letter_code
_entity_poly.pdbx_strand_id
1 'polypeptide(L)'
;MTSADLLVERGAQRLHRLAGRAAARGDGVGTWLAEELEADAAFLRRLKPSLIAGRMRAAKNGGDPAEPPPPAPPPANPNPEPPPAPSAAARKPKSSNGPSPWLFVGAALVAGVVAAKVLDWRGHAHPRD
;
A
#
# COMPACT_ATOMS: atom_id res chain seq x y z
N MET A 1 -14.59 -8.91 -2.32
CA MET A 1 -13.52 -8.02 -1.81
C MET A 1 -13.25 -8.36 -0.37
N THR A 2 -12.00 -8.63 -0.01
CA THR A 2 -11.60 -8.92 1.37
C THR A 2 -11.30 -7.63 2.14
N SER A 3 -11.37 -7.66 3.48
CA SER A 3 -10.97 -6.50 4.30
C SER A 3 -9.52 -6.09 4.07
N ALA A 4 -8.65 -7.04 3.74
CA ALA A 4 -7.27 -6.77 3.39
C ALA A 4 -7.14 -6.05 2.03
N ASP A 5 -7.96 -6.42 1.03
CA ASP A 5 -8.02 -5.67 -0.24
C ASP A 5 -8.48 -4.22 -0.03
N LEU A 6 -9.44 -4.00 0.89
CA LEU A 6 -9.92 -2.66 1.22
C LEU A 6 -8.85 -1.82 1.93
N LEU A 7 -8.03 -2.45 2.78
CA LEU A 7 -6.91 -1.77 3.43
C LEU A 7 -5.85 -1.35 2.40
N VAL A 8 -5.51 -2.26 1.47
CA VAL A 8 -4.59 -1.99 0.36
C VAL A 8 -5.14 -0.88 -0.55
N GLU A 9 -6.43 -0.92 -0.89
CA GLU A 9 -7.06 0.13 -1.69
C GLU A 9 -7.03 1.48 -0.96
N ARG A 10 -7.32 1.50 0.33
CA ARG A 10 -7.27 2.73 1.14
C ARG A 10 -5.85 3.29 1.24
N GLY A 11 -4.84 2.43 1.30
CA GLY A 11 -3.43 2.81 1.21
C GLY A 11 -3.09 3.45 -0.14
N ALA A 12 -3.45 2.78 -1.24
CA ALA A 12 -3.24 3.28 -2.60
C ALA A 12 -3.96 4.63 -2.83
N GLN A 13 -5.19 4.78 -2.34
CA GLN A 13 -5.94 6.03 -2.41
C GLN A 13 -5.24 7.16 -1.65
N ARG A 14 -4.60 6.86 -0.52
CA ARG A 14 -3.90 7.85 0.30
C ARG A 14 -2.60 8.29 -0.36
N LEU A 15 -1.85 7.38 -0.97
CA LEU A 15 -0.65 7.69 -1.76
C LEU A 15 -1.01 8.52 -2.99
N HIS A 16 -2.06 8.16 -3.73
CA HIS A 16 -2.51 8.94 -4.87
C HIS A 16 -2.93 10.37 -4.48
N ARG A 17 -3.57 10.55 -3.32
CA ARG A 17 -3.87 11.90 -2.78
C ARG A 17 -2.62 12.67 -2.33
N LEU A 18 -1.56 11.99 -1.91
CA LEU A 18 -0.28 12.60 -1.60
C LEU A 18 0.45 13.01 -2.88
N ALA A 19 0.43 12.16 -3.91
CA ALA A 19 0.95 12.45 -5.24
C ALA A 19 0.29 13.71 -5.83
N GLY A 20 -1.05 13.80 -5.79
CA GLY A 20 -1.76 15.00 -6.23
C GLY A 20 -1.39 16.27 -5.45
N ARG A 21 -1.09 16.15 -4.15
CA ARG A 21 -0.60 17.28 -3.34
C ARG A 21 0.85 17.67 -3.66
N ALA A 22 1.70 16.69 -3.94
CA ALA A 22 3.08 16.93 -4.37
C ALA A 22 3.12 17.57 -5.76
N ALA A 23 2.29 17.10 -6.69
CA ALA A 23 2.14 17.70 -8.02
C ALA A 23 1.60 19.14 -7.94
N ALA A 24 0.62 19.40 -7.06
CA ALA A 24 0.08 20.74 -6.84
C ALA A 24 1.11 21.73 -6.26
N ARG A 25 2.19 21.24 -5.64
CA ARG A 25 3.32 22.07 -5.19
C ARG A 25 4.11 22.63 -6.38
N GLY A 26 4.14 21.91 -7.50
CA GLY A 26 4.68 22.38 -8.78
C GLY A 26 6.18 22.66 -8.80
N ASP A 27 6.91 22.32 -7.75
CA ASP A 27 8.36 22.37 -7.69
C ASP A 27 8.96 21.09 -8.30
N GLY A 28 10.16 21.18 -8.89
CA GLY A 28 10.80 20.01 -9.53
C GLY A 28 10.98 18.80 -8.61
N VAL A 29 11.03 19.03 -7.30
CA VAL A 29 11.01 17.96 -6.28
C VAL A 29 9.59 17.39 -6.08
N GLY A 30 8.57 18.23 -6.06
CA GLY A 30 7.17 17.80 -5.97
C GLY A 30 6.70 17.01 -7.17
N THR A 31 7.19 17.30 -8.37
CA THR A 31 6.88 16.53 -9.59
C THR A 31 7.51 15.14 -9.56
N TRP A 32 8.79 15.03 -9.21
CA TRP A 32 9.46 13.74 -9.04
C TRP A 32 8.78 12.90 -7.96
N LEU A 33 8.45 13.54 -6.82
CA LEU A 33 7.80 12.88 -5.71
C LEU A 33 6.37 12.42 -6.08
N ALA A 34 5.64 13.20 -6.86
CA ALA A 34 4.31 12.81 -7.32
C ALA A 34 4.35 11.56 -8.20
N GLU A 35 5.31 11.47 -9.11
CA GLU A 35 5.51 10.33 -10.00
C GLU A 35 5.81 9.05 -9.20
N GLU A 36 6.73 9.11 -8.24
CA GLU A 36 7.09 7.96 -7.40
C GLU A 36 5.91 7.49 -6.54
N LEU A 37 5.15 8.43 -5.94
CA LEU A 37 3.98 8.07 -5.12
C LEU A 37 2.83 7.51 -5.95
N GLU A 38 2.70 7.92 -7.20
CA GLU A 38 1.72 7.36 -8.12
C GLU A 38 2.10 5.94 -8.54
N ALA A 39 3.38 5.70 -8.81
CA ALA A 39 3.92 4.37 -9.07
C ALA A 39 3.69 3.43 -7.86
N ASP A 40 3.95 3.92 -6.64
CA ASP A 40 3.69 3.18 -5.40
C ASP A 40 2.20 2.88 -5.20
N ALA A 41 1.31 3.84 -5.52
CA ALA A 41 -0.13 3.61 -5.45
C ALA A 41 -0.58 2.52 -6.44
N ALA A 42 -0.03 2.51 -7.66
CA ALA A 42 -0.28 1.47 -8.64
C ALA A 42 0.28 0.11 -8.19
N PHE A 43 1.48 0.08 -7.60
CA PHE A 43 2.10 -1.11 -7.05
C PHE A 43 1.27 -1.73 -5.92
N LEU A 44 0.77 -0.92 -4.97
CA LEU A 44 -0.10 -1.42 -3.91
C LEU A 44 -1.35 -2.10 -4.47
N ARG A 45 -1.96 -1.56 -5.53
CA ARG A 45 -3.13 -2.19 -6.16
C ARG A 45 -2.80 -3.56 -6.77
N ARG A 46 -1.57 -3.77 -7.24
CA ARG A 46 -1.08 -5.08 -7.72
C ARG A 46 -0.87 -6.08 -6.58
N LEU A 47 -0.60 -5.60 -5.36
CA LEU A 47 -0.41 -6.42 -4.16
C LEU A 47 -1.71 -6.80 -3.44
N LYS A 48 -2.88 -6.57 -4.03
CA LYS A 48 -4.15 -7.00 -3.45
C LYS A 48 -4.12 -8.50 -3.12
N PRO A 49 -4.39 -8.90 -1.87
CA PRO A 49 -4.37 -10.31 -1.47
C PRO A 49 -5.28 -11.19 -2.32
N SER A 50 -6.41 -10.66 -2.79
CA SER A 50 -7.30 -11.36 -3.73
C SER A 50 -6.67 -11.62 -5.10
N LEU A 51 -5.85 -10.70 -5.62
CA LEU A 51 -5.13 -10.88 -6.88
C LEU A 51 -3.98 -11.88 -6.73
N ILE A 52 -3.27 -11.83 -5.61
CA ILE A 52 -2.22 -12.82 -5.29
C ILE A 52 -2.85 -14.20 -5.13
N ALA A 53 -3.96 -14.32 -4.39
CA ALA A 53 -4.71 -15.56 -4.26
C ALA A 53 -5.26 -16.06 -5.60
N GLY A 54 -5.75 -15.16 -6.45
CA GLY A 54 -6.17 -15.46 -7.82
C GLY A 54 -5.02 -16.01 -8.66
N ARG A 55 -3.84 -15.38 -8.61
CA ARG A 55 -2.63 -15.84 -9.29
C ARG A 55 -2.16 -17.20 -8.80
N MET A 56 -2.13 -17.43 -7.48
CA MET A 56 -1.80 -18.74 -6.92
C MET A 56 -2.80 -19.83 -7.36
N ARG A 57 -4.10 -19.49 -7.39
CA ARG A 57 -5.15 -20.40 -7.84
C ARG A 57 -5.04 -20.71 -9.34
N ALA A 58 -4.73 -19.71 -10.16
CA ALA A 58 -4.49 -19.89 -11.59
C ALA A 58 -3.27 -20.79 -11.85
N ALA A 59 -2.15 -20.53 -11.16
CA ALA A 59 -0.95 -21.36 -11.24
C ALA A 59 -1.22 -22.82 -10.83
N LYS A 60 -2.04 -23.03 -9.79
CA LYS A 60 -2.45 -24.38 -9.35
C LYS A 60 -3.30 -25.12 -10.40
N ASN A 61 -4.05 -24.38 -11.22
CA ASN A 61 -4.90 -24.94 -12.26
C ASN A 61 -4.21 -25.01 -13.64
N GLY A 62 -2.90 -24.77 -13.71
CA GLY A 62 -2.14 -24.77 -14.97
C GLY A 62 -2.43 -23.59 -15.90
N GLY A 63 -3.09 -22.54 -15.40
CA GLY A 63 -3.32 -21.31 -16.16
C GLY A 63 -2.13 -20.36 -16.03
N ASP A 64 -1.72 -19.77 -17.14
CA ASP A 64 -0.72 -18.69 -17.13
C ASP A 64 -1.19 -17.54 -16.22
N PRO A 65 -0.28 -16.88 -15.47
CA PRO A 65 -0.64 -15.75 -14.65
C PRO A 65 -1.08 -14.60 -15.57
N ALA A 66 -2.38 -14.47 -15.82
CA ALA A 66 -2.92 -13.34 -16.55
C ALA A 66 -2.41 -12.06 -15.89
N GLU A 67 -1.64 -11.28 -16.66
CA GLU A 67 -1.22 -9.97 -16.23
C GLU A 67 -2.50 -9.17 -15.94
N PRO A 68 -2.66 -8.59 -14.74
CA PRO A 68 -3.80 -7.74 -14.50
C PRO A 68 -3.77 -6.64 -15.58
N PRO A 69 -4.92 -6.26 -16.14
CA PRO A 69 -4.96 -5.19 -17.13
C PRO A 69 -4.19 -3.99 -16.59
N PRO A 70 -3.46 -3.25 -17.45
CA PRO A 70 -2.72 -2.09 -17.02
C PRO A 70 -3.66 -1.19 -16.21
N PRO A 71 -3.19 -0.60 -15.10
CA PRO A 71 -4.02 0.35 -14.37
C PRO A 71 -4.55 1.36 -15.39
N ALA A 72 -5.87 1.55 -15.43
CA ALA A 72 -6.45 2.58 -16.25
C ALA A 72 -5.68 3.89 -15.97
N PRO A 73 -5.33 4.67 -17.00
CA PRO A 73 -4.64 5.93 -16.78
C PRO A 73 -5.41 6.72 -15.72
N PRO A 74 -4.73 7.38 -14.79
CA PRO A 74 -5.40 8.24 -13.83
C PRO A 74 -6.28 9.22 -14.62
N PRO A 75 -7.52 9.51 -14.16
CA PRO A 75 -8.33 10.52 -14.82
C PRO A 75 -7.50 11.81 -14.88
N ALA A 76 -7.26 12.29 -16.10
CA ALA A 76 -6.59 13.56 -16.32
C ALA A 76 -7.46 14.66 -15.69
N ASN A 77 -6.98 15.22 -14.58
CA ASN A 77 -7.59 16.29 -13.80
C ASN A 77 -8.92 15.92 -13.11
N PRO A 78 -9.01 15.98 -11.78
CA PRO A 78 -10.32 15.94 -11.12
C PRO A 78 -10.95 17.32 -11.27
N ASN A 79 -11.78 17.51 -12.31
CA ASN A 79 -12.90 18.43 -12.13
C ASN A 79 -13.81 17.78 -11.08
N PRO A 80 -14.29 18.50 -10.03
CA PRO A 80 -15.09 17.88 -8.98
C PRO A 80 -16.42 17.38 -9.56
N GLU A 81 -16.58 16.07 -9.74
CA GLU A 81 -17.89 15.50 -10.00
C GLU A 81 -18.76 15.55 -8.74
N PRO A 82 -20.05 15.92 -8.86
CA PRO A 82 -20.97 15.93 -7.73
C PRO A 82 -21.20 14.51 -7.19
N PRO A 83 -21.47 14.36 -5.88
CA PRO A 83 -21.57 13.05 -5.25
C PRO A 83 -22.78 12.26 -5.79
N PRO A 84 -22.64 10.93 -6.00
CA PRO A 84 -23.77 10.09 -6.35
C PRO A 84 -24.77 9.96 -5.18
N ALA A 85 -26.05 9.95 -5.53
CA ALA A 85 -27.18 9.85 -4.60
C ALA A 85 -27.18 8.55 -3.76
N PRO A 86 -27.73 8.56 -2.53
CA PRO A 86 -27.64 7.44 -1.62
C PRO A 86 -28.62 6.33 -2.01
N SER A 87 -28.09 5.14 -2.33
CA SER A 87 -28.87 3.91 -2.44
C SER A 87 -28.66 3.01 -1.23
N ALA A 88 -29.73 2.30 -0.89
CA ALA A 88 -30.12 1.81 0.42
C ALA A 88 -29.28 0.66 1.01
N ALA A 89 -29.50 0.48 2.32
CA ALA A 89 -29.24 -0.69 3.17
C ALA A 89 -27.84 -0.83 3.79
N ALA A 90 -27.61 -0.03 4.84
CA ALA A 90 -26.55 -0.25 5.82
C ALA A 90 -26.84 -1.52 6.66
N ARG A 91 -26.20 -2.65 6.31
CA ARG A 91 -26.02 -3.76 7.26
C ARG A 91 -24.73 -3.49 8.05
N LYS A 92 -24.88 -3.30 9.36
CA LYS A 92 -23.79 -3.04 10.31
C LYS A 92 -22.71 -4.14 10.22
N PRO A 93 -21.42 -3.82 10.03
CA PRO A 93 -20.39 -4.84 10.06
C PRO A 93 -20.17 -5.31 11.51
N LYS A 94 -20.23 -6.63 11.69
CA LYS A 94 -19.91 -7.33 12.94
C LYS A 94 -18.42 -7.13 13.25
N SER A 95 -18.11 -6.67 14.46
CA SER A 95 -16.74 -6.40 14.93
C SER A 95 -15.89 -7.66 14.87
N SER A 96 -14.96 -7.73 13.91
CA SER A 96 -13.95 -8.79 13.89
C SER A 96 -12.86 -8.44 14.90
N ASN A 97 -12.74 -9.27 15.93
CA ASN A 97 -11.76 -9.20 17.00
C ASN A 97 -10.37 -9.60 16.46
N GLY A 98 -9.75 -8.73 15.65
CA GLY A 98 -8.39 -8.93 15.12
C GLY A 98 -7.30 -8.53 16.13
N PRO A 99 -6.07 -9.05 15.99
CA PRO A 99 -4.97 -8.70 16.88
C PRO A 99 -4.75 -7.18 16.90
N SER A 100 -4.52 -6.65 18.11
CA SER A 100 -4.40 -5.20 18.36
C SER A 100 -3.34 -4.57 17.44
N PRO A 101 -3.65 -3.46 16.75
CA PRO A 101 -2.68 -2.73 15.92
C PRO A 101 -1.38 -2.40 16.65
N TRP A 102 -1.47 -2.18 17.97
CA TRP A 102 -0.34 -1.91 18.84
C TRP A 102 0.65 -3.07 18.95
N LEU A 103 0.21 -4.31 18.73
CA LEU A 103 1.11 -5.47 18.71
C LEU A 103 2.08 -5.38 17.53
N PHE A 104 1.62 -4.93 16.36
CA PHE A 104 2.49 -4.74 15.21
C PHE A 104 3.49 -3.60 15.45
N VAL A 105 3.05 -2.52 16.09
CA VAL A 105 3.93 -1.39 16.47
C VAL A 105 5.00 -1.85 17.47
N GLY A 106 4.59 -2.56 18.52
CA GLY A 106 5.52 -3.09 19.53
C GLY A 106 6.51 -4.09 18.93
N ALA A 107 6.04 -5.01 18.08
CA ALA A 107 6.88 -5.99 17.40
C ALA A 107 7.92 -5.31 16.48
N ALA A 108 7.50 -4.31 15.71
CA ALA A 108 8.39 -3.55 14.84
C ALA A 108 9.47 -2.79 15.64
N LEU A 109 9.12 -2.19 16.78
CA LEU A 109 10.07 -1.50 17.65
C LEU A 109 11.13 -2.45 18.21
N VAL A 110 10.70 -3.61 18.74
CA VAL A 110 11.62 -4.63 19.29
C VAL A 110 12.55 -5.15 18.19
N ALA A 111 12.02 -5.45 17.01
CA ALA A 111 12.83 -5.90 15.88
C ALA A 111 13.88 -4.85 15.46
N GLY A 112 13.50 -3.56 15.43
CA GLY A 112 14.41 -2.45 15.12
C GLY A 112 15.55 -2.32 16.14
N VAL A 113 15.26 -2.44 17.44
CA VAL A 113 16.29 -2.38 18.50
C VAL A 113 17.28 -3.54 18.39
N VAL A 114 16.79 -4.76 18.13
CA VAL A 114 17.65 -5.93 17.94
C VAL A 114 18.53 -5.76 16.70
N ALA A 115 17.96 -5.30 15.58
CA ALA A 115 18.72 -5.04 14.37
C ALA A 115 19.81 -3.98 14.59
N ALA A 116 19.48 -2.87 15.26
CA ALA A 116 20.45 -1.83 15.60
C ALA A 116 21.60 -2.39 16.45
N LYS A 117 21.30 -3.23 17.44
CA LYS A 117 22.33 -3.81 18.31
C LYS A 117 23.23 -4.81 17.59
N VAL A 118 22.70 -5.56 16.62
CA VAL A 118 23.49 -6.48 15.79
C VAL A 118 24.42 -5.72 14.84
N LEU A 119 23.96 -4.60 14.26
CA LEU A 119 24.80 -3.76 13.40
C LEU A 119 25.90 -3.05 14.20
N ASP A 120 25.57 -2.50 15.37
CA ASP A 120 26.52 -1.88 16.29
C ASP A 120 27.65 -2.85 16.70
N TRP A 121 27.33 -4.14 16.87
CA TRP A 121 28.30 -5.17 17.18
C TRP A 121 29.22 -5.55 16.00
N ARG A 122 28.76 -5.41 14.74
CA ARG A 122 29.62 -5.61 13.55
C ARG A 122 30.58 -4.44 13.30
N GLY A 123 30.32 -3.26 13.87
CA GLY A 123 31.19 -2.09 13.73
C GLY A 123 32.44 -2.09 14.64
N HIS A 124 32.51 -2.99 15.63
CA HIS A 124 33.54 -2.97 16.68
C HIS A 124 34.76 -3.88 16.42
N ALA A 125 34.96 -4.37 15.19
CA ALA A 125 36.04 -5.29 14.83
C ALA A 125 37.28 -4.61 14.20
N HIS A 126 37.65 -3.42 14.65
CA HIS A 126 38.98 -2.85 14.37
C HIS A 126 39.68 -2.49 15.69
N PRO A 127 40.50 -3.40 16.27
CA PRO A 127 41.54 -2.98 17.17
C PRO A 127 42.50 -2.06 16.38
N ARG A 128 42.68 -0.84 16.87
CA ARG A 128 43.81 0.00 16.48
C ARG A 128 44.96 -0.38 17.40
N ASP A 129 45.80 -1.29 16.93
CA ASP A 129 47.20 -1.43 17.36
C ASP A 129 48.08 -1.37 16.10
#